data_AF-A0ABD5RHM0-F1
#
_entry.id   AF-A0ABD5RHM0-F1
#
_cell.length_a   1.000
_cell.length_b   1.000
_cell.length_c   1.000
_cell.angle_alpha   90.00
_cell.angle_beta   90.00
_cell.angle_gamma   90.00
#
_symmetry.space_group_name_H-M   'P 1'
#
loop_
_entity.id
_entity.type
_entity.pdbx_description
1 polymer ?
#
loop_
_entity_poly.entity_id
_entity_poly.type
_entity_poly.pdbx_seq_one_letter_code
_entity_poly.pdbx_strand_id
1 'polypeptide(L)' 'MVTDNLQRQEPADYGGIDRSGGRPRITGPHAGYDRYGRLDHYFYRCERCGLESTDASLADGCWRCEAEDDR' A
#
# COMPACT_ATOMS: atom_id res chain seq x y z
N MET A 1 8.27 36.14 -20.32
CA MET A 1 7.89 36.77 -19.04
C MET A 1 6.65 36.07 -18.54
N VAL A 2 6.73 35.58 -17.31
CA VAL A 2 5.65 35.03 -16.45
C VAL A 2 4.46 36.00 -16.40
N THR A 3 3.20 35.56 -16.35
CA THR A 3 2.36 35.19 -15.17
C THR A 3 0.90 35.24 -15.69
N ASP A 4 -0.15 34.61 -15.18
CA ASP A 4 -0.41 33.79 -14.00
C ASP A 4 -1.85 33.26 -14.17
N ASN A 5 -2.07 32.04 -13.69
CA ASN A 5 -3.35 31.36 -13.69
C ASN A 5 -4.16 31.86 -12.49
N LEU A 6 -5.37 32.38 -12.74
CA LEU A 6 -6.30 32.67 -11.66
C LEU A 6 -6.85 31.36 -11.07
N GLN A 7 -6.21 30.94 -9.98
CA GLN A 7 -6.65 29.96 -8.99
C GLN A 7 -8.07 30.26 -8.47
N ARG A 8 -8.89 29.22 -8.27
CA ARG A 8 -9.94 29.04 -7.23
C ARG A 8 -10.81 27.83 -7.60
N GLN A 9 -11.14 26.81 -6.80
CA GLN A 9 -10.98 26.43 -5.39
C GLN A 9 -11.38 24.93 -5.31
N GLU A 10 -10.67 24.12 -4.52
CA GLU A 10 -10.92 22.69 -4.29
C GLU A 10 -11.94 22.48 -3.14
N PRO A 11 -12.94 21.59 -3.27
CA PRO A 11 -13.69 21.11 -2.11
C PRO A 11 -12.89 20.03 -1.37
N ALA A 12 -12.71 20.21 -0.06
CA ALA A 12 -12.14 19.22 0.84
C ALA A 12 -13.10 18.01 0.96
N ASP A 13 -12.83 16.96 0.18
CA ASP A 13 -13.52 15.68 0.28
C ASP A 13 -12.98 14.90 1.49
N TYR A 14 -13.70 15.01 2.61
CA TYR A 14 -13.42 14.28 3.83
C TYR A 14 -13.99 12.87 3.70
N GLY A 15 -13.12 11.92 3.35
CA GLY A 15 -13.18 10.53 3.80
C GLY A 15 -14.46 9.78 3.44
N GLY A 16 -14.68 9.56 2.15
CA GLY A 16 -15.47 8.41 1.72
C GLY A 16 -14.86 7.13 2.29
N ILE A 17 -15.56 6.47 3.21
CA ILE A 17 -15.27 5.09 3.57
C ILE A 17 -15.47 4.26 2.29
N ASP A 18 -14.37 3.93 1.61
CA ASP A 18 -14.32 3.05 0.45
C ASP A 18 -14.99 1.71 0.81
N ARG A 19 -16.29 1.60 0.55
CA ARG A 19 -17.05 0.35 0.52
C ARG A 19 -16.90 -0.37 -0.82
N SER A 20 -16.04 0.16 -1.70
CA SER A 20 -15.55 -0.51 -2.90
C SER A 20 -14.47 -1.52 -2.48
N GLY A 21 -14.36 -2.64 -3.20
CA GLY A 21 -13.22 -3.56 -3.09
C GLY A 21 -11.91 -2.85 -3.48
N GLY A 22 -11.42 -2.00 -2.59
CA GLY A 22 -10.20 -1.23 -2.79
C GLY A 22 -9.02 -2.19 -2.84
N ARG A 23 -8.07 -1.88 -3.74
CA ARG A 23 -6.78 -2.55 -3.83
C ARG A 23 -6.25 -2.86 -2.41
N PRO A 24 -5.75 -4.08 -2.17
CA PRO A 24 -5.26 -4.47 -0.86
C PRO A 24 -4.23 -3.44 -0.39
N ARG A 25 -4.41 -2.90 0.81
CA ARG A 25 -3.45 -1.94 1.37
C ARG A 25 -2.18 -2.70 1.71
N ILE A 26 -1.08 -2.38 1.03
CA ILE A 26 0.24 -2.94 1.27
C ILE A 26 1.06 -1.93 2.04
N THR A 27 1.73 -2.39 3.10
CA THR A 27 2.64 -1.58 3.92
C THR A 27 4.06 -2.11 3.81
N GLY A 28 5.04 -1.22 3.98
CA GLY A 28 6.47 -1.56 3.93
C GLY A 28 7.27 -0.69 2.94
N PRO A 29 8.57 -0.99 2.73
CA PRO A 29 9.29 -2.13 3.30
C PRO A 29 9.53 -1.99 4.81
N HIS A 30 9.26 -3.06 5.55
CA HIS A 30 9.52 -3.21 6.98
C HIS A 30 10.84 -3.94 7.19
N ALA A 31 11.60 -3.59 8.24
CA ALA A 31 12.82 -4.30 8.60
C ALA A 31 12.51 -5.53 9.46
N GLY A 32 12.87 -6.71 8.96
CA GLY A 32 12.92 -7.96 9.71
C GLY A 32 14.29 -8.13 10.35
N TYR A 33 14.31 -8.49 11.64
CA TYR A 33 15.54 -8.68 12.40
C TYR A 33 15.69 -10.15 12.80
N ASP A 34 16.91 -10.66 12.76
CA ASP A 34 17.23 -12.01 13.22
C ASP A 34 17.14 -12.13 14.75
N ARG A 35 17.32 -13.36 15.26
CA ARG A 35 17.31 -13.67 16.70
C ARG A 35 18.38 -12.93 17.53
N TYR A 36 19.36 -12.32 16.88
CA TYR A 36 20.45 -11.55 17.48
C TYR A 36 20.21 -10.03 17.33
N GLY A 37 19.07 -9.62 16.78
CA GLY A 37 18.70 -8.22 16.58
C GLY A 37 19.40 -7.55 15.40
N ARG A 38 20.03 -8.32 14.50
CA ARG A 38 20.63 -7.76 13.28
C ARG A 38 19.60 -7.72 12.17
N LEU A 39 19.68 -6.70 11.32
CA LEU A 39 18.85 -6.62 10.12
C LEU A 39 19.09 -7.88 9.28
N ASP A 40 18.02 -8.61 8.99
CA ASP A 40 18.05 -9.87 8.25
C ASP A 40 17.46 -9.65 6.84
N HIS A 41 16.25 -9.08 6.77
CA HIS A 41 15.55 -8.84 5.50
C HIS A 41 14.63 -7.62 5.57
N TYR A 42 14.17 -7.18 4.40
CA TYR A 42 13.05 -6.24 4.28
C TYR A 42 11.84 -6.97 3.73
N PHE A 43 10.65 -6.65 4.22
CA PHE A 43 9.41 -7.29 3.78
C PHE A 43 8.25 -6.31 3.63
N TYR A 44 7.29 -6.66 2.79
CA TYR A 44 6.02 -5.98 2.63
C TYR A 44 4.92 -6.80 3.28
N ARG A 45 3.89 -6.12 3.77
CA ARG A 45 2.74 -6.75 4.42
C ARG A 45 1.44 -6.29 3.77
N CYS A 46 0.60 -7.26 3.39
CA CYS A 46 -0.77 -7.00 2.99
C CYS A 46 -1.67 -6.88 4.23
N GLU A 47 -2.28 -5.72 4.44
CA GLU A 47 -3.19 -5.47 5.56
C GLU A 47 -4.56 -6.15 5.37
N ARG A 48 -4.90 -6.57 4.13
CA ARG A 48 -6.18 -7.27 3.85
C ARG A 48 -6.13 -8.74 4.28
N CYS A 49 -5.09 -9.49 3.89
CA CYS A 49 -4.99 -10.93 4.17
C CYS A 49 -3.87 -11.32 5.14
N GLY A 50 -3.05 -10.36 5.59
CA GLY A 50 -1.93 -10.62 6.50
C GLY A 50 -0.73 -11.31 5.85
N LEU A 51 -0.64 -11.35 4.52
CA LEU A 51 0.51 -11.94 3.83
C LEU A 51 1.75 -11.05 4.03
N GLU A 52 2.84 -11.64 4.48
CA GLU A 52 4.15 -11.01 4.57
C GLU A 52 5.08 -11.64 3.52
N SER A 53 5.78 -10.83 2.74
CA SER A 53 6.72 -11.31 1.73
C SER A 53 7.89 -10.35 1.55
N THR A 54 9.08 -10.89 1.32
CA THR A 54 10.27 -10.12 0.91
C THR A 54 10.27 -9.78 -0.58
N ASP A 55 9.30 -10.29 -1.33
CA ASP A 55 9.17 -10.02 -2.76
C ASP A 55 8.57 -8.62 -3.00
N ALA A 56 9.23 -7.83 -3.83
CA ALA A 56 8.87 -6.44 -4.09
C ALA A 56 7.59 -6.31 -4.94
N SER A 57 7.20 -7.34 -5.71
CA SER A 57 5.93 -7.31 -6.44
C SER A 57 4.73 -7.27 -5.49
N LEU A 58 4.91 -7.62 -4.21
CA LEU A 58 3.85 -7.50 -3.22
C LEU A 58 3.45 -6.03 -3.02
N ALA A 59 4.37 -5.09 -3.22
CA ALA A 59 4.11 -3.65 -3.12
C ALA A 59 3.19 -3.12 -4.23
N ASP A 60 3.17 -3.79 -5.39
CA ASP A 60 2.32 -3.43 -6.53
C ASP A 60 0.90 -3.98 -6.37
N GLY A 61 0.79 -5.20 -5.83
CA GLY A 61 -0.50 -5.85 -5.57
C GLY A 61 -0.35 -7.13 -4.74
N CYS A 62 -1.39 -7.46 -3.95
CA CYS A 62 -1.41 -8.74 -3.26
C CYS A 62 -1.98 -9.82 -4.16
N TRP A 63 -1.10 -10.58 -4.82
CA TRP A 63 -1.47 -11.73 -5.65
C TRP A 63 -2.37 -12.74 -4.91
N ARG A 64 -2.25 -12.84 -3.58
CA ARG A 64 -3.11 -13.70 -2.75
C ARG A 64 -4.51 -13.15 -2.60
N CYS A 65 -4.69 -11.82 -2.50
CA CYS A 65 -6.02 -11.23 -2.50
C CYS A 65 -6.64 -11.24 -3.90
N GLU A 66 -5.83 -11.03 -4.93
CA GLU A 66 -6.29 -11.06 -6.32
C GLU A 66 -6.80 -12.46 -6.72
N ALA A 67 -6.08 -13.52 -6.33
CA ALA A 67 -6.50 -14.89 -6.58
C ALA A 67 -7.81 -15.30 -5.88
N GLU A 68 -8.17 -14.64 -4.78
CA GLU A 68 -9.39 -14.93 -4.02
C GLU A 68 -10.59 -14.10 -4.52
N ASP A 69 -10.34 -12.99 -5.23
CA ASP A 69 -11.38 -12.11 -5.80
C ASP A 69 -11.90 -12.64 -7.15
N ASP A 70 -11.10 -13.45 -7.87
CA ASP A 70 -11.45 -14.06 -9.17
C ASP A 70 -12.36 -15.30 -9.06
N ARG A 71 -12.81 -15.68 -7.85
CA ARG A 71 -13.59 -16.91 -7.60
C ARG A 71 -15.10 -16.71 -7.49
#